data_AF-A0A954LC53-F1
#
_entry.id   AF-A0A954LC53-F1
#
_cell.length_a   1.000
_cell.length_b   1.000
_cell.length_c   1.000
_cell.angle_alpha   90.00
_cell.angle_beta   90.00
_cell.angle_gamma   90.00
#
_symmetry.space_group_name_H-M   'P 1'
#
loop_
_entity.id
_entity.type
_entity.pdbx_description
1 polymer ?
#
loop_
_entity_poly.entity_id
_entity_poly.type
_entity_poly.pdbx_seq_one_letter_code
_entity_poly.pdbx_strand_id
1 'polypeptide(L)'
;MARTFVKDLKDGDAVNEIFLLADKQLRANRNANLYLLATLRDSSGVISGLMWNVTEEGLAGVVAGDMVRVRGKVQCYQGGLQMILTHLDLLTDGTWDPGDFEIRPQSNVGQLLERLKELLGAMTDPQLRILADCFLEDSDLVDALCSAPAGVKAHHAYSGGLLEHIVSMAEVAIRICEVHPRINADLLLMGVLLHDLGKIRELAWDPGLLYTDEGQLLGHMNIANEILCEKLRLAEQRIPGGEFSAETVLRLKHMILSHHGTLEFGSPRLPMTPEAIALHHIDNLDARLHEFTRAIDEDINADSPWTPYNPRIERRIFKGYGRNGQSGS
;
A
#
# COMPACT_ATOMS: atom_id res chain seq x y z
N MET A 1 -24.26 21.89 4.75
CA MET A 1 -22.85 22.33 4.86
C MET A 1 -22.02 21.34 4.07
N ALA A 2 -20.92 21.77 3.46
CA ALA A 2 -20.00 20.82 2.85
C ALA A 2 -19.41 19.92 3.95
N ARG A 3 -19.38 18.61 3.69
CA ARG A 3 -18.71 17.61 4.53
C ARG A 3 -17.26 17.99 4.77
N THR A 4 -16.75 17.71 5.96
CA THR A 4 -15.30 17.72 6.24
C THR A 4 -14.73 16.32 6.01
N PHE A 5 -13.76 16.22 5.10
CA PHE A 5 -13.08 14.96 4.79
C PHE A 5 -11.97 14.66 5.80
N VAL A 6 -11.62 13.38 5.98
CA VAL A 6 -10.57 12.93 6.90
C VAL A 6 -9.25 13.70 6.71
N LYS A 7 -8.81 13.91 5.47
CA LYS A 7 -7.58 14.65 5.16
C LYS A 7 -7.55 16.10 5.66
N ASP A 8 -8.73 16.70 5.86
CA ASP A 8 -8.88 18.10 6.22
C ASP A 8 -9.05 18.30 7.74
N LEU A 9 -9.17 17.21 8.51
CA LEU A 9 -9.31 17.23 9.96
C LEU A 9 -8.03 17.70 10.65
N LYS A 10 -8.19 18.49 11.71
CA LYS A 10 -7.10 19.05 12.52
C LYS A 10 -7.32 18.79 14.00
N ASP A 11 -6.23 18.87 14.75
CA ASP A 11 -6.28 18.78 16.22
C ASP A 11 -7.25 19.82 16.78
N GLY A 12 -8.18 19.37 17.62
CA GLY A 12 -9.19 20.21 18.25
C GLY A 12 -10.52 20.30 17.52
N ASP A 13 -10.64 19.81 16.28
CA ASP A 13 -11.88 19.90 15.50
C ASP A 13 -13.01 19.11 16.14
N ALA A 14 -14.21 19.71 16.16
CA ALA A 14 -15.45 19.02 16.50
C ALA A 14 -16.04 18.42 15.24
N VAL A 15 -16.33 17.12 15.27
CA VAL A 15 -16.79 16.36 14.10
C VAL A 15 -18.21 15.88 14.34
N ASN A 16 -19.06 16.01 13.31
CA ASN A 16 -20.38 15.40 13.22
C ASN A 16 -20.62 14.98 11.76
N GLU A 17 -19.93 13.93 11.35
CA GLU A 17 -19.82 13.52 9.94
C GLU A 17 -20.13 12.04 9.77
N ILE A 18 -20.37 11.65 8.51
CA ILE A 18 -20.63 10.26 8.13
C ILE A 18 -19.31 9.59 7.75
N PHE A 19 -19.08 8.38 8.22
CA PHE A 19 -17.92 7.55 7.89
C PHE A 19 -18.36 6.15 7.50
N LEU A 20 -17.56 5.49 6.68
CA LEU A 20 -17.59 4.04 6.55
C LEU A 20 -16.83 3.43 7.73
N LEU A 21 -17.46 2.51 8.45
CA LEU A 21 -16.81 1.75 9.52
C LEU A 21 -15.98 0.61 8.92
N ALA A 22 -14.70 0.84 8.68
CA ALA A 22 -13.82 -0.14 8.04
C ALA A 22 -13.42 -1.30 8.98
N ASP A 23 -13.30 -1.03 10.28
CA ASP A 23 -13.00 -2.06 11.29
C ASP A 23 -13.60 -1.66 12.65
N LYS A 24 -13.96 -2.67 13.45
CA LYS A 24 -14.60 -2.53 14.75
C LYS A 24 -13.99 -3.54 15.73
N GLN A 25 -13.38 -3.03 16.80
CA GLN A 25 -12.82 -3.87 17.86
C GLN A 25 -13.32 -3.41 19.23
N LEU A 26 -13.94 -4.33 19.96
CA LEU A 26 -14.25 -4.12 21.36
C LEU A 26 -13.08 -4.59 22.22
N ARG A 27 -12.59 -3.75 23.12
CA ARG A 27 -11.46 -4.06 23.98
C ARG A 27 -11.76 -3.65 25.42
N ALA A 28 -11.22 -4.41 26.37
CA ALA A 28 -11.26 -4.02 27.78
C ALA A 28 -10.10 -3.09 28.11
N ASN A 29 -10.36 -2.02 28.85
CA ASN A 29 -9.31 -1.21 29.46
C ASN A 29 -8.77 -1.89 30.74
N ARG A 30 -7.78 -1.26 31.40
CA ARG A 30 -7.17 -1.79 32.64
C ARG A 30 -8.17 -2.01 33.79
N ASN A 31 -9.32 -1.34 33.75
CA ASN A 31 -10.37 -1.42 34.76
C ASN A 31 -11.52 -2.36 34.32
N ALA A 32 -11.30 -3.20 33.30
CA ALA A 32 -12.29 -4.09 32.69
C ALA A 32 -13.50 -3.40 32.04
N ASN A 33 -13.51 -2.07 31.92
CA ASN A 33 -14.53 -1.37 31.14
C ASN A 33 -14.24 -1.51 29.65
N LEU A 34 -15.29 -1.79 28.87
CA LEU A 34 -15.17 -1.93 27.44
C LEU A 34 -15.05 -0.56 26.76
N TYR A 35 -14.22 -0.50 25.73
CA TYR A 35 -14.10 0.62 24.81
C TYR A 35 -14.12 0.10 23.38
N LEU A 36 -14.64 0.93 22.47
CA LEU A 36 -14.62 0.68 21.04
C LEU A 36 -13.37 1.34 20.46
N LEU A 37 -12.58 0.54 19.74
CA LEU A 37 -11.62 1.01 18.76
C LEU A 37 -12.25 0.82 17.37
N ALA A 38 -12.55 1.93 16.71
CA ALA A 38 -13.12 1.98 15.38
C ALA A 38 -12.09 2.48 14.37
N THR A 39 -12.14 1.94 13.16
CA THR A 39 -11.43 2.50 12.01
C THR A 39 -12.46 3.17 11.12
N LEU A 40 -12.43 4.51 11.06
CA LEU A 40 -13.37 5.32 10.32
C LEU A 40 -12.74 5.77 9.00
N ARG A 41 -13.46 5.64 7.90
CA ARG A 41 -12.94 5.93 6.55
C ARG A 41 -13.85 6.85 5.77
N ASP A 42 -13.24 7.65 4.92
CA ASP A 42 -13.85 8.21 3.72
C ASP A 42 -12.89 8.09 2.51
N SER A 43 -13.28 8.62 1.36
CA SER A 43 -12.48 8.60 0.12
C SER A 43 -11.14 9.33 0.24
N SER A 44 -10.95 10.18 1.25
CA SER A 44 -9.74 10.95 1.47
C SER A 44 -8.76 10.30 2.43
N GLY A 45 -9.20 9.35 3.26
CA GLY A 45 -8.33 8.71 4.23
C GLY A 45 -9.04 7.93 5.34
N VAL A 46 -8.24 7.55 6.32
CA VAL A 46 -8.66 6.73 7.47
C VAL A 46 -8.24 7.42 8.77
N ILE A 47 -9.14 7.43 9.76
CA ILE A 47 -8.86 7.94 11.11
C ILE A 47 -9.29 6.93 12.17
N SER A 48 -8.48 6.78 13.22
CA SER A 48 -8.82 5.94 14.36
C SER A 48 -9.82 6.65 15.27
N GLY A 49 -10.94 6.00 15.56
CA GLY A 49 -11.96 6.43 16.51
C GLY A 49 -11.90 5.64 17.81
N LEU A 50 -12.02 6.33 18.94
CA LEU A 50 -12.01 5.74 20.27
C LEU A 50 -13.26 6.18 21.05
N MET A 51 -14.12 5.23 21.40
CA MET A 51 -15.31 5.47 22.24
C MET A 51 -15.17 4.74 23.56
N TRP A 52 -15.18 5.47 24.66
CA TRP A 52 -15.02 4.92 26.00
C TRP A 52 -16.36 4.45 26.59
N ASN A 53 -16.30 3.49 27.51
CA ASN A 53 -17.43 3.02 28.31
C ASN A 53 -18.62 2.53 27.45
N VAL A 54 -18.33 1.74 26.42
CA VAL A 54 -19.35 1.13 25.56
C VAL A 54 -19.85 -0.20 26.16
N THR A 55 -20.98 -0.70 25.69
CA THR A 55 -21.48 -2.05 25.99
C THR A 55 -21.54 -2.88 24.72
N GLU A 56 -21.45 -4.21 24.84
CA GLU A 56 -21.63 -5.12 23.69
C GLU A 56 -23.00 -4.93 23.03
N GLU A 57 -24.05 -4.86 23.85
CA GLU A 57 -25.43 -4.67 23.41
C GLU A 57 -25.61 -3.36 22.63
N GLY A 58 -24.99 -2.26 23.09
CA GLY A 58 -25.09 -0.95 22.44
C GLY A 58 -24.42 -0.88 21.06
N LEU A 59 -23.56 -1.84 20.74
CA LEU A 59 -22.86 -1.91 19.45
C LEU A 59 -23.20 -3.18 18.66
N ALA A 60 -24.07 -4.06 19.16
CA ALA A 60 -24.34 -5.36 18.52
C ALA A 60 -24.88 -5.23 17.09
N GLY A 61 -25.64 -4.17 16.81
CA GLY A 61 -26.21 -3.88 15.49
C GLY A 61 -25.28 -3.16 14.51
N VAL A 62 -24.05 -2.83 14.90
CA VAL A 62 -23.08 -2.13 14.05
C VAL A 62 -21.95 -3.08 13.68
N VAL A 63 -21.68 -3.28 12.40
CA VAL A 63 -20.63 -4.16 11.87
C VAL A 63 -19.70 -3.43 10.91
N ALA A 64 -18.54 -4.01 10.63
CA ALA A 64 -17.64 -3.46 9.61
C ALA A 64 -18.32 -3.47 8.23
N GLY A 65 -18.14 -2.41 7.47
CA GLY A 65 -18.86 -2.14 6.22
C GLY A 65 -20.08 -1.23 6.39
N ASP A 66 -20.53 -0.98 7.63
CA ASP A 66 -21.67 -0.09 7.88
C ASP A 66 -21.31 1.38 7.72
N MET A 67 -22.31 2.16 7.32
CA MET A 67 -22.25 3.61 7.29
C MET A 67 -22.71 4.17 8.64
N VAL A 68 -21.83 4.93 9.27
CA VAL A 68 -22.04 5.43 10.65
C VAL A 68 -21.92 6.94 10.69
N ARG A 69 -22.85 7.62 11.36
CA ARG A 69 -22.69 9.02 11.76
C ARG A 69 -21.95 9.07 13.08
N VAL A 70 -20.86 9.81 13.09
CA VAL A 70 -19.97 9.91 14.24
C VAL A 70 -19.95 11.35 14.76
N ARG A 71 -20.10 11.49 16.08
CA ARG A 71 -19.86 12.76 16.77
C ARG A 71 -18.70 12.64 17.73
N GLY A 72 -17.75 13.56 17.65
CA GLY A 72 -16.56 13.49 18.48
C GLY A 72 -15.67 14.70 18.37
N LYS A 73 -14.50 14.60 19.00
CA LYS A 73 -13.44 15.61 18.91
C LYS A 73 -12.16 14.97 18.42
N VAL A 74 -11.52 15.58 17.44
CA VAL A 74 -10.20 15.19 16.95
C VAL A 74 -9.15 15.63 17.95
N GLN A 75 -8.20 14.75 18.24
CA GLN A 75 -7.05 15.04 19.06
C GLN A 75 -5.77 14.46 18.46
N CYS A 76 -4.66 15.16 18.64
CA CYS A 76 -3.34 14.62 18.37
C CYS A 76 -2.87 13.74 19.54
N TYR A 77 -2.59 12.48 19.27
CA TYR A 77 -2.08 11.52 20.26
C TYR A 77 -0.89 10.75 19.66
N GLN A 78 0.25 10.78 20.37
CA GLN A 78 1.51 10.14 19.92
C GLN A 78 1.94 10.53 18.50
N GLY A 79 1.64 11.76 18.07
CA GLY A 79 2.02 12.28 16.75
C GLY A 79 1.06 11.93 15.61
N GLY A 80 -0.06 11.26 15.88
CA GLY A 80 -1.12 11.02 14.89
C GLY A 80 -2.47 11.57 15.33
N LEU A 81 -3.36 11.85 14.37
CA LEU A 81 -4.74 12.22 14.66
C LEU A 81 -5.55 10.99 15.06
N GLN A 82 -6.34 11.13 16.12
CA GLN A 82 -7.39 10.20 16.49
C GLN A 82 -8.64 10.98 16.87
N MET A 83 -9.81 10.35 16.80
CA MET A 83 -11.08 10.95 17.18
C MET A 83 -11.59 10.32 18.47
N ILE A 84 -11.86 11.14 19.49
CA ILE A 84 -12.60 10.69 20.68
C ILE A 84 -14.09 10.81 20.38
N LEU A 85 -14.73 9.65 20.27
CA LEU A 85 -16.13 9.51 19.91
C LEU A 85 -17.01 9.73 21.15
N THR A 86 -18.04 10.53 20.98
CA THR A 86 -19.12 10.72 21.97
C THR A 86 -20.39 9.98 21.55
N HIS A 87 -20.64 9.86 20.25
CA HIS A 87 -21.77 9.14 19.68
C HIS A 87 -21.36 8.45 18.39
N LEU A 88 -21.97 7.30 18.14
CA LEU A 88 -21.88 6.54 16.90
C LEU A 88 -23.27 5.99 16.60
N ASP A 89 -23.86 6.45 15.49
CA ASP A 89 -25.22 6.11 15.08
C ASP A 89 -25.17 5.38 13.73
N LEU A 90 -25.74 4.17 13.62
CA LEU A 90 -25.87 3.45 12.35
C LEU A 90 -26.82 4.20 11.41
N LEU A 91 -26.43 4.35 10.15
CA LEU A 91 -27.28 4.92 9.11
C LEU A 91 -27.79 3.83 8.16
N THR A 92 -29.09 3.79 7.97
CA THR A 92 -29.77 2.83 7.07
C THR A 92 -30.55 3.52 5.95
N ASP A 93 -30.60 4.85 5.96
CA ASP A 93 -31.47 5.66 5.11
C ASP A 93 -30.86 6.06 3.75
N GLY A 94 -29.61 5.68 3.48
CA GLY A 94 -28.93 5.95 2.20
C GLY A 94 -28.71 7.42 1.90
N THR A 95 -28.69 8.29 2.92
CA THR A 95 -28.62 9.76 2.77
C THR A 95 -27.23 10.31 2.41
N TRP A 96 -26.32 9.47 1.93
CA TRP A 96 -24.92 9.80 1.65
C TRP A 96 -24.57 9.58 0.17
N ASP A 97 -23.60 10.32 -0.34
CA ASP A 97 -23.04 10.08 -1.68
C ASP A 97 -22.05 8.91 -1.60
N PRO A 98 -22.27 7.78 -2.30
CA PRO A 98 -21.32 6.67 -2.35
C PRO A 98 -19.91 7.10 -2.78
N GLY A 99 -19.83 8.08 -3.69
CA GLY A 99 -18.57 8.58 -4.23
C GLY A 99 -17.66 9.24 -3.18
N ASP A 100 -18.20 9.62 -2.02
CA ASP A 100 -17.40 10.15 -0.92
C ASP A 100 -16.68 9.06 -0.11
N PHE A 101 -17.02 7.78 -0.28
CA PHE A 101 -16.47 6.65 0.49
C PHE A 101 -15.82 5.58 -0.39
N GLU A 102 -16.07 5.64 -1.69
CA GLU A 102 -15.34 4.90 -2.71
C GLU A 102 -13.86 5.34 -2.69
N ILE A 103 -12.97 4.36 -2.61
CA ILE A 103 -11.55 4.65 -2.78
C ILE A 103 -11.35 4.97 -4.26
N ARG A 104 -11.13 6.23 -4.57
CA ARG A 104 -10.73 6.61 -5.91
C ARG A 104 -9.23 6.32 -6.07
N PRO A 105 -8.82 5.70 -7.17
CA PRO A 105 -7.40 5.63 -7.50
C PRO A 105 -6.84 7.06 -7.50
N GLN A 106 -5.58 7.23 -7.08
CA GLN A 106 -4.94 8.54 -7.20
C GLN A 106 -5.06 9.06 -8.64
N SER A 107 -5.17 10.38 -8.81
CA SER A 107 -5.41 11.03 -10.11
C SER A 107 -4.35 10.71 -11.20
N ASN A 108 -3.27 10.05 -10.84
CA ASN A 108 -2.14 9.65 -11.70
C ASN A 108 -2.18 8.17 -12.14
N VAL A 109 -3.11 7.32 -11.67
CA VAL A 109 -3.06 5.86 -11.96
C VAL A 109 -3.03 5.54 -13.46
N GLY A 110 -3.82 6.26 -14.27
CA GLY A 110 -3.75 6.12 -15.73
C GLY A 110 -2.38 6.47 -16.30
N GLN A 111 -1.71 7.51 -15.78
CA GLN A 111 -0.36 7.90 -16.21
C GLN A 111 0.68 6.87 -15.77
N LEU A 112 0.55 6.33 -14.55
CA LEU A 112 1.42 5.27 -14.04
C LEU A 112 1.30 3.99 -14.87
N LEU A 113 0.08 3.61 -15.26
CA LEU A 113 -0.14 2.43 -16.11
C LEU A 113 0.49 2.61 -17.49
N GLU A 114 0.29 3.76 -18.14
CA GLU A 114 0.95 4.06 -19.40
C GLU A 114 2.47 4.06 -19.25
N ARG A 115 2.98 4.60 -18.14
CA ARG A 115 4.42 4.57 -17.86
C ARG A 115 4.95 3.15 -17.69
N LEU A 116 4.24 2.29 -16.98
CA LEU A 116 4.59 0.87 -16.84
C LEU A 116 4.65 0.18 -18.22
N LYS A 117 3.65 0.42 -19.07
CA LYS A 117 3.62 -0.12 -20.45
C LYS A 117 4.81 0.35 -21.28
N GLU A 118 5.18 1.63 -21.18
CA GLU A 118 6.38 2.16 -21.86
C GLU A 118 7.66 1.46 -21.40
N LEU A 119 7.83 1.29 -20.09
CA LEU A 119 9.01 0.67 -19.48
C LEU A 119 9.15 -0.80 -19.94
N LEU A 120 8.05 -1.56 -19.87
CA LEU A 120 8.02 -2.97 -20.31
C LEU A 120 8.13 -3.12 -21.83
N GLY A 121 7.54 -2.19 -22.60
CA GLY A 121 7.62 -2.19 -24.07
C GLY A 121 9.03 -1.92 -24.60
N ALA A 122 9.88 -1.24 -23.81
CA ALA A 122 11.27 -0.96 -24.14
C ALA A 122 12.21 -2.18 -23.94
N MET A 123 11.72 -3.29 -23.40
CA MET A 123 12.51 -4.50 -23.20
C MET A 123 13.07 -5.06 -24.51
N THR A 124 14.31 -5.53 -24.44
CA THR A 124 15.06 -6.01 -25.60
C THR A 124 14.97 -7.52 -25.80
N ASP A 125 14.80 -8.28 -24.71
CA ASP A 125 14.57 -9.72 -24.71
C ASP A 125 13.14 -10.02 -25.22
N PRO A 126 12.99 -10.67 -26.39
CA PRO A 126 11.67 -10.93 -26.95
C PRO A 126 10.81 -11.86 -26.10
N GLN A 127 11.40 -12.84 -25.41
CA GLN A 127 10.65 -13.79 -24.59
C GLN A 127 10.11 -13.10 -23.33
N LEU A 128 10.95 -12.30 -22.66
CA LEU A 128 10.52 -11.55 -21.49
C LEU A 128 9.50 -10.46 -21.84
N ARG A 129 9.61 -9.83 -23.02
CA ARG A 129 8.58 -8.89 -23.50
C ARG A 129 7.25 -9.57 -23.76
N ILE A 130 7.24 -10.75 -24.40
CA ILE A 130 6.01 -11.54 -24.58
C ILE A 130 5.39 -11.91 -23.23
N LEU A 131 6.23 -12.25 -22.24
CA LEU A 131 5.76 -12.52 -20.88
C LEU A 131 5.10 -11.28 -20.28
N ALA A 132 5.74 -10.11 -20.35
CA ALA A 132 5.18 -8.84 -19.90
C ALA A 132 3.84 -8.51 -20.58
N ASP A 133 3.73 -8.72 -21.90
CA ASP A 133 2.49 -8.52 -22.66
C ASP A 133 1.36 -9.42 -22.11
N CYS A 134 1.65 -10.67 -21.74
CA CYS A 134 0.66 -11.57 -21.13
C CYS A 134 0.14 -11.10 -19.77
N PHE A 135 0.90 -10.27 -19.05
CA PHE A 135 0.41 -9.58 -17.84
C PHE A 135 -0.44 -8.37 -18.21
N LEU A 136 0.02 -7.52 -19.13
CA LEU A 136 -0.64 -6.27 -19.51
C LEU A 136 -1.95 -6.47 -20.29
N GLU A 137 -2.11 -7.60 -20.98
CA GLU A 137 -3.31 -7.95 -21.73
C GLU A 137 -4.41 -8.60 -20.86
N ASP A 138 -4.09 -8.97 -19.62
CA ASP A 138 -5.08 -9.49 -18.67
C ASP A 138 -5.77 -8.33 -17.97
N SER A 139 -6.97 -7.98 -18.45
CA SER A 139 -7.75 -6.87 -17.92
C SER A 139 -8.03 -6.99 -16.43
N ASP A 140 -8.36 -8.19 -15.95
CA ASP A 140 -8.74 -8.40 -14.55
C ASP A 140 -7.52 -8.20 -13.64
N LEU A 141 -6.35 -8.69 -14.06
CA LEU A 141 -5.09 -8.49 -13.37
C LEU A 141 -4.68 -7.01 -13.37
N VAL A 142 -4.78 -6.33 -14.51
CA VAL A 142 -4.41 -4.91 -14.64
C VAL A 142 -5.35 -4.02 -13.81
N ASP A 143 -6.66 -4.28 -13.82
CA ASP A 143 -7.64 -3.55 -13.03
C ASP A 143 -7.40 -3.74 -11.52
N ALA A 144 -7.08 -4.98 -11.11
CA ALA A 144 -6.69 -5.27 -9.74
C ALA A 144 -5.39 -4.54 -9.35
N LEU A 145 -4.36 -4.57 -10.21
CA LEU A 145 -3.10 -3.85 -9.98
C LEU A 145 -3.32 -2.33 -9.85
N CYS A 146 -4.17 -1.74 -10.69
CA CYS A 146 -4.48 -0.30 -10.68
C CYS A 146 -5.24 0.15 -9.43
N SER A 147 -5.87 -0.78 -8.72
CA SER A 147 -6.65 -0.49 -7.51
C SER A 147 -6.02 -1.01 -6.22
N ALA A 148 -5.09 -1.96 -6.30
CA ALA A 148 -4.45 -2.59 -5.14
C ALA A 148 -3.53 -1.64 -4.36
N PRO A 149 -3.53 -1.71 -3.02
CA PRO A 149 -2.53 -1.08 -2.18
C PRO A 149 -1.25 -1.92 -2.12
N ALA A 150 -0.10 -1.28 -1.85
CA ALA A 150 1.17 -2.00 -1.69
C ALA A 150 1.32 -2.66 -0.30
N GLY A 151 0.38 -2.47 0.63
CA GLY A 151 0.41 -3.16 1.92
C GLY A 151 -0.59 -2.60 2.93
N VAL A 152 -0.77 -3.30 4.07
CA VAL A 152 -1.83 -3.01 5.06
C VAL A 152 -1.52 -1.81 5.97
N LYS A 153 -0.25 -1.60 6.33
CA LYS A 153 0.22 -0.47 7.18
C LYS A 153 1.56 0.11 6.70
N ALA A 154 1.92 -0.21 5.46
CA ALA A 154 3.23 0.01 4.87
C ALA A 154 3.27 1.31 4.04
N HIS A 155 4.33 1.48 3.26
CA HIS A 155 4.42 2.47 2.19
C HIS A 155 3.35 2.16 1.12
N HIS A 156 2.79 3.19 0.49
CA HIS A 156 1.73 3.09 -0.51
C HIS A 156 0.48 2.25 -0.10
N ALA A 157 0.06 2.34 1.16
CA ALA A 157 -1.14 1.68 1.69
C ALA A 157 -2.46 2.38 1.28
N TYR A 158 -2.62 2.68 -0.01
CA TYR A 158 -3.79 3.34 -0.61
C TYR A 158 -4.06 2.75 -2.01
N SER A 159 -5.26 2.96 -2.55
CA SER A 159 -5.62 2.40 -3.87
C SER A 159 -4.72 2.91 -4.99
N GLY A 160 -4.21 1.98 -5.80
CA GLY A 160 -3.22 2.24 -6.85
C GLY A 160 -1.78 2.35 -6.33
N GLY A 161 -1.57 2.18 -5.03
CA GLY A 161 -0.26 2.25 -4.41
C GLY A 161 0.70 1.16 -4.86
N LEU A 162 0.19 -0.05 -5.17
CA LEU A 162 1.05 -1.12 -5.70
C LEU A 162 1.61 -0.77 -7.08
N LEU A 163 0.79 -0.19 -7.96
CA LEU A 163 1.22 0.27 -9.28
C LEU A 163 2.27 1.38 -9.17
N GLU A 164 2.05 2.38 -8.31
CA GLU A 164 3.00 3.45 -8.08
C GLU A 164 4.37 2.92 -7.61
N HIS A 165 4.35 2.00 -6.65
CA HIS A 165 5.54 1.32 -6.13
C HIS A 165 6.30 0.59 -7.24
N ILE A 166 5.62 -0.24 -8.04
CA ILE A 166 6.23 -0.97 -9.16
C ILE A 166 6.85 0.00 -10.19
N VAL A 167 6.15 1.08 -10.54
CA VAL A 167 6.67 2.08 -11.49
C VAL A 167 7.88 2.81 -10.93
N SER A 168 7.85 3.23 -9.66
CA SER A 168 8.98 3.87 -8.98
C SER A 168 10.22 2.97 -8.98
N MET A 169 10.05 1.71 -8.57
CA MET A 169 11.13 0.72 -8.59
C MET A 169 11.67 0.46 -10.00
N ALA A 170 10.81 0.41 -11.02
CA ALA A 170 11.21 0.19 -12.40
C ALA A 170 12.09 1.33 -12.92
N GLU A 171 11.76 2.58 -12.60
CA GLU A 171 12.59 3.74 -12.94
C GLU A 171 13.98 3.65 -12.29
N VAL A 172 14.03 3.30 -11.00
CA VAL A 172 15.29 3.12 -10.27
C VAL A 172 16.10 1.96 -10.86
N ALA A 173 15.45 0.84 -11.19
CA ALA A 173 16.08 -0.35 -11.76
C ALA A 173 16.81 -0.03 -13.07
N ILE A 174 16.20 0.75 -13.97
CA ILE A 174 16.82 1.17 -15.22
C ILE A 174 18.11 1.98 -14.95
N ARG A 175 18.06 2.93 -14.01
CA ARG A 175 19.24 3.74 -13.64
C ARG A 175 20.35 2.92 -13.00
N ILE A 176 20.00 1.93 -12.20
CA ILE A 176 20.98 1.01 -11.61
C ILE A 176 21.66 0.19 -12.71
N CYS A 177 20.92 -0.29 -13.70
CA CYS A 177 21.47 -1.03 -14.83
C CYS A 177 22.41 -0.20 -15.71
N GLU A 178 22.19 1.12 -15.84
CA GLU A 178 23.14 2.04 -16.51
C GLU A 178 24.52 2.05 -15.84
N VAL A 179 24.56 1.94 -14.51
CA VAL A 179 25.80 1.92 -13.70
C VAL A 179 26.38 0.52 -13.54
N HIS A 180 25.53 -0.51 -13.52
CA HIS A 180 25.87 -1.90 -13.31
C HIS A 180 25.51 -2.77 -14.53
N PRO A 181 26.26 -2.69 -15.64
CA PRO A 181 25.91 -3.33 -16.91
C PRO A 181 25.97 -4.87 -16.91
N ARG A 182 26.39 -5.49 -15.79
CA ARG A 182 26.35 -6.95 -15.61
C ARG A 182 24.98 -7.45 -15.15
N ILE A 183 24.11 -6.56 -14.71
CA ILE A 183 22.74 -6.90 -14.32
C ILE A 183 21.91 -6.97 -15.60
N ASN A 184 21.15 -8.05 -15.78
CA ASN A 184 20.21 -8.13 -16.89
C ASN A 184 19.00 -7.21 -16.60
N ALA A 185 18.90 -6.11 -17.35
CA ALA A 185 17.87 -5.08 -17.15
C ALA A 185 16.45 -5.61 -17.37
N ASP A 186 16.23 -6.38 -18.43
CA ASP A 186 14.91 -6.94 -18.76
C ASP A 186 14.46 -7.95 -17.69
N LEU A 187 15.39 -8.77 -17.20
CA LEU A 187 15.11 -9.71 -16.13
C LEU A 187 14.84 -9.00 -14.79
N LEU A 188 15.62 -7.98 -14.44
CA LEU A 188 15.38 -7.19 -13.24
C LEU A 188 14.01 -6.48 -13.32
N LEU A 189 13.66 -5.91 -14.47
CA LEU A 189 12.38 -5.25 -14.69
C LEU A 189 11.20 -6.22 -14.55
N MET A 190 11.32 -7.45 -15.05
CA MET A 190 10.35 -8.51 -14.76
C MET A 190 10.31 -8.86 -13.27
N GLY A 191 11.46 -8.92 -12.60
CA GLY A 191 11.51 -9.11 -11.14
C GLY A 191 10.72 -8.02 -10.41
N VAL A 192 10.88 -6.75 -10.79
CA VAL A 192 10.14 -5.61 -10.23
C VAL A 192 8.64 -5.74 -10.48
N LEU A 193 8.20 -6.09 -11.69
CA LEU A 193 6.78 -6.30 -11.97
C LEU A 193 6.16 -7.41 -11.09
N LEU A 194 6.92 -8.49 -10.85
CA LEU A 194 6.39 -9.72 -10.27
C LEU A 194 6.46 -9.80 -8.75
N HIS A 195 7.44 -9.16 -8.12
CA HIS A 195 7.83 -9.48 -6.73
C HIS A 195 6.66 -9.42 -5.73
N ASP A 196 5.80 -8.42 -5.88
CA ASP A 196 4.65 -8.15 -5.01
C ASP A 196 3.30 -8.29 -5.71
N LEU A 197 3.27 -8.81 -6.94
CA LEU A 197 2.03 -8.91 -7.72
C LEU A 197 0.98 -9.78 -7.02
N GLY A 198 1.40 -10.73 -6.18
CA GLY A 198 0.49 -11.54 -5.37
C GLY A 198 -0.36 -10.73 -4.38
N LYS A 199 -0.01 -9.47 -4.09
CA LYS A 199 -0.81 -8.57 -3.23
C LYS A 199 -2.22 -8.32 -3.77
N ILE A 200 -2.42 -8.44 -5.08
CA ILE A 200 -3.75 -8.30 -5.71
C ILE A 200 -4.74 -9.40 -5.29
N ARG A 201 -4.24 -10.55 -4.82
CA ARG A 201 -5.05 -11.65 -4.26
C ARG A 201 -4.84 -11.83 -2.76
N GLU A 202 -3.70 -11.38 -2.21
CA GLU A 202 -3.42 -11.43 -0.76
C GLU A 202 -4.29 -10.46 0.04
N LEU A 203 -4.55 -9.28 -0.52
CA LEU A 203 -5.24 -8.19 0.17
C LEU A 203 -6.67 -8.03 -0.34
N ALA A 204 -7.56 -7.63 0.55
CA ALA A 204 -8.85 -7.04 0.24
C ALA A 204 -8.82 -5.59 0.69
N TRP A 205 -9.38 -4.66 -0.08
CA TRP A 205 -9.32 -3.22 0.22
C TRP A 205 -10.69 -2.51 0.18
N ASP A 206 -11.76 -3.24 -0.11
CA ASP A 206 -13.14 -2.75 -0.10
C ASP A 206 -14.02 -3.72 0.71
N PRO A 207 -14.66 -3.30 1.83
CA PRO A 207 -14.79 -1.94 2.39
C PRO A 207 -13.62 -1.48 3.29
N GLY A 208 -12.57 -2.29 3.42
CA GLY A 208 -11.44 -2.00 4.32
C GLY A 208 -10.23 -2.85 3.97
N LEU A 209 -9.07 -2.46 4.49
CA LEU A 209 -7.80 -3.11 4.18
C LEU A 209 -7.59 -4.33 5.08
N LEU A 210 -7.82 -5.52 4.52
CA LEU A 210 -7.80 -6.82 5.19
C LEU A 210 -6.97 -7.82 4.39
N TYR A 211 -6.64 -8.95 4.99
CA TYR A 211 -6.09 -10.11 4.27
C TYR A 211 -7.23 -11.03 3.82
N THR A 212 -7.14 -11.56 2.59
CA THR A 212 -8.03 -12.63 2.12
C THR A 212 -7.65 -13.96 2.79
N ASP A 213 -8.54 -14.96 2.74
CA ASP A 213 -8.21 -16.30 3.23
C ASP A 213 -7.00 -16.89 2.48
N GLU A 214 -6.95 -16.67 1.17
CA GLU A 214 -5.81 -17.04 0.33
C GLU A 214 -4.52 -16.33 0.76
N GLY A 215 -4.59 -15.03 1.02
CA GLY A 215 -3.47 -14.23 1.52
C GLY A 215 -2.97 -14.71 2.87
N GLN A 216 -3.87 -15.03 3.79
CA GLN A 216 -3.50 -15.53 5.12
C GLN A 216 -2.85 -16.93 5.07
N LEU A 217 -3.28 -17.78 4.14
CA LEU A 217 -2.79 -19.16 4.03
C LEU A 217 -1.51 -19.27 3.18
N LEU A 218 -1.40 -18.50 2.10
CA LEU A 218 -0.34 -18.65 1.09
C LEU A 218 0.68 -17.50 1.11
N GLY A 219 0.21 -16.26 1.32
CA GLY A 219 1.02 -15.04 1.20
C GLY A 219 1.37 -14.64 -0.24
N HIS A 220 1.64 -13.36 -0.46
CA HIS A 220 1.84 -12.77 -1.79
C HIS A 220 2.98 -13.42 -2.59
N MET A 221 4.06 -13.89 -1.96
CA MET A 221 5.18 -14.52 -2.69
C MET A 221 4.76 -15.82 -3.39
N ASN A 222 3.98 -16.67 -2.72
CA ASN A 222 3.51 -17.92 -3.32
C ASN A 222 2.48 -17.63 -4.42
N ILE A 223 1.55 -16.71 -4.14
CA ILE A 223 0.54 -16.25 -5.10
C ILE A 223 1.20 -15.64 -6.35
N ALA A 224 2.20 -14.77 -6.18
CA ALA A 224 2.95 -14.18 -7.29
C ALA A 224 3.63 -15.25 -8.16
N ASN A 225 4.17 -16.29 -7.53
CA ASN A 225 4.74 -17.43 -8.24
C ASN A 225 3.68 -18.28 -8.98
N GLU A 226 2.45 -18.40 -8.46
CA GLU A 226 1.32 -19.01 -9.17
C GLU A 226 0.94 -18.20 -10.42
N ILE A 227 0.75 -16.89 -10.26
CA ILE A 227 0.44 -15.97 -11.37
C ILE A 227 1.55 -16.06 -12.43
N LEU A 228 2.83 -16.05 -12.03
CA LEU A 228 3.96 -16.25 -12.95
C LEU A 228 3.83 -17.56 -13.73
N CYS A 229 3.52 -18.68 -13.06
CA CYS A 229 3.37 -19.97 -13.73
C CYS A 229 2.19 -19.98 -14.72
N GLU A 230 1.09 -19.29 -14.42
CA GLU A 230 -0.03 -19.11 -15.34
C GLU A 230 0.39 -18.31 -16.58
N LYS A 231 1.07 -17.17 -16.39
CA LYS A 231 1.52 -16.33 -17.50
C LYS A 231 2.60 -16.95 -18.36
N LEU A 232 3.51 -17.73 -17.77
CA LEU A 232 4.49 -18.51 -18.52
C LEU A 232 3.81 -19.45 -19.52
N ARG A 233 2.79 -20.20 -19.10
CA ARG A 233 2.03 -21.11 -20.00
C ARG A 233 1.34 -20.39 -21.15
N LEU A 234 0.87 -19.15 -20.93
CA LEU A 234 0.27 -18.33 -21.98
C LEU A 234 1.34 -17.79 -22.94
N ALA A 235 2.46 -17.32 -22.40
CA ALA A 235 3.57 -16.78 -23.17
C ALA A 235 4.24 -17.85 -24.04
N GLU A 236 4.39 -19.08 -23.55
CA GLU A 236 4.95 -20.22 -24.29
C GLU A 236 4.16 -20.55 -25.57
N GLN A 237 2.85 -20.31 -25.58
CA GLN A 237 2.01 -20.46 -26.79
C GLN A 237 2.32 -19.42 -27.88
N ARG A 238 2.99 -18.33 -27.52
CA ARG A 238 3.33 -17.21 -28.41
C ARG A 238 4.80 -17.20 -28.81
N ILE A 239 5.65 -17.96 -28.13
CA ILE A 239 7.10 -18.02 -28.37
C ILE A 239 7.40 -19.00 -29.51
N PRO A 240 8.05 -18.57 -30.59
CA PRO A 240 8.56 -19.49 -31.61
C PRO A 240 9.60 -20.43 -31.01
N GLY A 241 9.35 -21.74 -31.03
CA GLY A 241 10.23 -22.74 -30.40
C GLY A 241 9.79 -23.22 -29.02
N GLY A 242 8.73 -22.63 -28.45
CA GLY A 242 7.83 -23.29 -27.50
C GLY A 242 8.09 -23.15 -26.01
N GLU A 243 9.30 -22.78 -25.56
CA GLU A 243 9.62 -22.80 -24.13
C GLU A 243 10.57 -21.68 -23.70
N PHE A 244 10.41 -21.20 -22.47
CA PHE A 244 11.42 -20.37 -21.82
C PHE A 244 12.62 -21.23 -21.40
N SER A 245 13.81 -20.62 -21.36
CA SER A 245 14.95 -21.27 -20.72
C SER A 245 14.64 -21.60 -19.25
N ALA A 246 14.93 -22.84 -18.84
CA ALA A 246 14.77 -23.28 -17.45
C ALA A 246 15.51 -22.38 -16.45
N GLU A 247 16.66 -21.81 -16.86
CA GLU A 247 17.40 -20.85 -16.03
C GLU A 247 16.62 -19.56 -15.83
N THR A 248 15.99 -19.03 -16.89
CA THR A 248 15.22 -17.77 -16.82
C THR A 248 14.04 -17.94 -15.87
N VAL A 249 13.28 -19.04 -16.02
CA VAL A 249 12.15 -19.36 -15.12
C VAL A 249 12.63 -19.49 -13.67
N LEU A 250 13.75 -20.19 -13.44
CA LEU A 250 14.29 -20.36 -12.09
C LEU A 250 14.69 -19.02 -11.46
N ARG A 251 15.30 -18.12 -12.24
CA ARG A 251 15.72 -16.79 -11.77
C ARG A 251 14.53 -15.89 -11.46
N LEU A 252 13.48 -15.90 -12.29
CA LEU A 252 12.23 -15.16 -12.01
C LEU A 252 11.60 -15.62 -10.68
N LYS A 253 11.47 -16.94 -10.48
CA LYS A 253 10.97 -17.51 -9.22
C LYS A 253 11.86 -17.16 -8.04
N HIS A 254 13.18 -17.23 -8.23
CA HIS A 254 14.14 -16.88 -7.18
C HIS A 254 14.03 -15.41 -6.77
N MET A 255 13.87 -14.49 -7.71
CA MET A 255 13.65 -13.06 -7.40
C MET A 255 12.38 -12.87 -6.56
N ILE A 256 11.25 -13.48 -6.94
CA ILE A 256 10.00 -13.43 -6.15
C ILE A 256 10.24 -13.97 -4.73
N LEU A 257 10.86 -15.14 -4.59
CA LEU A 257 11.03 -15.82 -3.30
C LEU A 257 12.18 -15.28 -2.44
N SER A 258 12.93 -14.29 -2.91
CA SER A 258 14.08 -13.74 -2.18
C SER A 258 14.08 -12.22 -2.00
N HIS A 259 13.09 -11.50 -2.55
CA HIS A 259 13.10 -10.03 -2.59
C HIS A 259 13.08 -9.36 -1.20
N HIS A 260 12.51 -10.00 -0.16
CA HIS A 260 12.58 -9.51 1.23
C HIS A 260 14.02 -9.50 1.79
N GLY A 261 14.96 -10.19 1.15
CA GLY A 261 16.40 -10.05 1.36
C GLY A 261 16.97 -10.79 2.56
N THR A 262 16.21 -10.95 3.64
CA THR A 262 16.64 -11.63 4.86
C THR A 262 15.62 -12.65 5.33
N LEU A 263 16.08 -13.72 5.98
CA LEU A 263 15.19 -14.71 6.60
C LEU A 263 14.35 -14.10 7.73
N GLU A 264 14.90 -13.10 8.43
CA GLU A 264 14.21 -12.39 9.51
C GLU A 264 13.03 -11.55 9.01
N PHE A 265 13.11 -11.04 7.77
CA PHE A 265 12.03 -10.32 7.12
C PHE A 265 11.05 -11.24 6.38
N GLY A 266 11.07 -12.55 6.67
CA GLY A 266 10.12 -13.52 6.11
C GLY A 266 10.50 -14.03 4.72
N SER A 267 11.70 -13.70 4.21
CA SER A 267 12.17 -14.22 2.94
C SER A 267 12.41 -15.74 3.02
N PRO A 268 11.81 -16.58 2.15
CA PRO A 268 12.11 -18.01 2.10
C PRO A 268 13.58 -18.31 1.78
N ARG A 269 14.23 -17.44 0.99
CA ARG A 269 15.63 -17.54 0.58
C ARG A 269 16.30 -16.17 0.55
N LEU A 270 17.62 -16.16 0.64
CA LEU A 270 18.42 -14.95 0.43
C LEU A 270 18.57 -14.67 -1.07
N PRO A 271 18.73 -13.41 -1.49
CA PRO A 271 19.11 -13.07 -2.86
C PRO A 271 20.43 -13.74 -3.26
N MET A 272 20.45 -14.46 -4.38
CA MET A 272 21.59 -15.26 -4.85
C MET A 272 22.00 -14.95 -6.29
N THR A 273 21.39 -13.93 -6.90
CA THR A 273 21.74 -13.44 -8.24
C THR A 273 21.92 -11.92 -8.21
N PRO A 274 22.65 -11.32 -9.16
CA PRO A 274 22.77 -9.86 -9.27
C PRO A 274 21.42 -9.14 -9.34
N GLU A 275 20.46 -9.69 -10.08
CA GLU A 275 19.13 -9.11 -10.21
C GLU A 275 18.34 -9.23 -8.90
N ALA A 276 18.42 -10.36 -8.19
CA ALA A 276 17.70 -10.55 -6.94
C ALA A 276 18.22 -9.61 -5.83
N ILE A 277 19.54 -9.41 -5.73
CA ILE A 277 20.10 -8.50 -4.71
C ILE A 277 19.83 -7.04 -5.07
N ALA A 278 19.83 -6.70 -6.36
CA ALA A 278 19.43 -5.38 -6.83
C ALA A 278 17.95 -5.12 -6.50
N LEU A 279 17.05 -6.06 -6.85
CA LEU A 279 15.62 -5.97 -6.56
C LEU A 279 15.36 -5.73 -5.07
N HIS A 280 15.98 -6.51 -4.19
CA HIS A 280 15.85 -6.34 -2.75
C HIS A 280 16.22 -4.91 -2.28
N HIS A 281 17.35 -4.39 -2.76
CA HIS A 281 17.79 -3.06 -2.34
C HIS A 281 16.97 -1.93 -2.97
N ILE A 282 16.43 -2.13 -4.17
CA ILE A 282 15.53 -1.17 -4.83
C ILE A 282 14.21 -1.09 -4.06
N ASP A 283 13.61 -2.24 -3.74
CA ASP A 283 12.39 -2.32 -2.93
C ASP A 283 12.59 -1.63 -1.57
N ASN A 284 13.68 -1.98 -0.87
CA ASN A 284 13.99 -1.35 0.42
C ASN A 284 14.20 0.16 0.31
N LEU A 285 14.89 0.62 -0.74
CA LEU A 285 15.13 2.04 -0.98
C LEU A 285 13.82 2.79 -1.19
N ASP A 286 12.96 2.28 -2.07
CA ASP A 286 11.65 2.88 -2.36
C ASP A 286 10.79 2.98 -1.09
N ALA A 287 10.67 1.85 -0.37
CA ALA A 287 9.93 1.76 0.88
C ALA A 287 10.41 2.77 1.93
N ARG A 288 11.74 2.89 2.11
CA ARG A 288 12.34 3.79 3.10
C ARG A 288 12.22 5.25 2.70
N LEU A 289 12.42 5.58 1.43
CA LEU A 289 12.27 6.95 0.95
C LEU A 289 10.82 7.40 1.10
N HIS A 290 9.85 6.59 0.67
CA HIS A 290 8.43 6.89 0.84
C HIS A 290 8.05 7.06 2.31
N GLU A 291 8.53 6.17 3.19
CA GLU A 291 8.27 6.29 4.65
C GLU A 291 8.80 7.61 5.22
N PHE A 292 9.98 8.05 4.79
CA PHE A 292 10.58 9.30 5.26
C PHE A 292 9.89 10.55 4.70
N THR A 293 9.64 10.60 3.40
CA THR A 293 9.00 11.76 2.76
C THR A 293 7.58 11.93 3.26
N ARG A 294 6.80 10.84 3.34
CA ARG A 294 5.45 10.85 3.91
C ARG A 294 5.44 11.34 5.35
N ALA A 295 6.37 10.87 6.19
CA ALA A 295 6.46 11.34 7.58
C ALA A 295 6.81 12.84 7.71
N ILE A 296 7.50 13.42 6.74
CA ILE A 296 7.76 14.86 6.67
C ILE A 296 6.49 15.60 6.23
N ASP A 297 5.85 15.13 5.16
CA ASP A 297 4.70 15.79 4.52
C ASP A 297 3.43 15.75 5.38
N GLU A 298 3.23 14.68 6.14
CA GLU A 298 2.06 14.49 7.02
C GLU A 298 2.24 15.11 8.42
N ASP A 299 3.43 15.60 8.78
CA ASP A 299 3.65 16.19 10.11
C ASP A 299 2.96 17.55 10.25
N ILE A 300 1.91 17.57 11.07
CA ILE A 300 1.06 18.73 11.36
C ILE A 300 1.86 19.92 11.90
N ASN A 301 2.96 19.68 12.63
CA ASN A 301 3.74 20.75 13.23
C ASN A 301 4.74 21.37 12.25
N ALA A 302 4.26 22.16 11.28
CA ALA A 302 5.08 22.80 10.27
C ALA A 302 6.19 23.74 10.83
N ASP A 303 6.01 24.28 12.04
CA ASP A 303 6.97 25.22 12.66
C ASP A 303 8.19 24.52 13.29
N SER A 304 8.09 23.21 13.56
CA SER A 304 9.22 22.41 14.02
C SER A 304 10.08 21.96 12.83
N PRO A 305 11.42 22.05 12.89
CA PRO A 305 12.28 21.47 11.86
C PRO A 305 12.42 19.94 11.97
N TRP A 306 11.75 19.31 12.94
CA TRP A 306 11.82 17.88 13.20
C TRP A 306 10.43 17.29 13.37
N THR A 307 10.23 16.09 12.85
CA THR A 307 9.06 15.27 13.18
C THR A 307 9.08 14.81 14.65
N PRO A 308 7.93 14.37 15.21
CA PRO A 308 7.90 13.54 16.40
C PRO A 308 8.73 12.25 16.20
N TYR A 309 9.14 11.62 17.30
CA TYR A 309 9.85 10.34 17.22
C TYR A 309 8.92 9.27 16.65
N ASN A 310 9.33 8.60 15.57
CA ASN A 310 8.59 7.50 14.98
C ASN A 310 9.22 6.16 15.42
N PRO A 311 8.52 5.32 16.23
CA PRO A 311 9.06 4.05 16.69
C PRO A 311 9.36 3.03 15.59
N ARG A 312 8.69 3.08 14.43
CA ARG A 312 8.98 2.16 13.31
C ARG A 312 10.27 2.51 12.57
N ILE A 313 10.59 3.80 12.52
CA ILE A 313 11.80 4.34 11.90
C ILE A 313 12.95 4.45 12.93
N GLU A 314 12.60 4.34 14.21
CA GLU A 314 13.48 4.44 15.38
C GLU A 314 14.26 5.78 15.45
N ARG A 315 13.69 6.84 14.88
CA ARG A 315 14.29 8.18 14.88
C ARG A 315 13.25 9.26 14.61
N ARG A 316 13.69 10.51 14.83
CA ARG A 316 13.03 11.72 14.32
C ARG A 316 13.59 12.02 12.94
N ILE A 317 12.78 12.63 12.08
CA ILE A 317 13.18 13.02 10.73
C ILE A 317 13.32 14.54 10.69
N PHE A 318 14.42 14.99 10.10
CA PHE A 318 14.67 16.41 9.90
C PHE A 318 13.93 16.88 8.64
N LYS A 319 13.06 17.87 8.80
CA LYS A 319 12.21 18.43 7.74
C LYS A 319 12.87 19.60 6.99
N GLY A 320 14.03 20.05 7.47
CA GLY A 320 14.64 21.30 7.04
C GLY A 320 14.29 22.46 7.96
N TYR A 321 15.11 23.49 7.95
CA TYR A 321 14.75 24.80 8.51
C TYR A 321 13.84 25.46 7.46
N GLY A 322 12.59 25.77 7.81
CA GLY A 322 11.65 26.41 6.89
C GLY A 322 12.25 27.67 6.22
N ARG A 323 11.63 28.20 5.15
CA ARG A 323 12.17 29.32 4.36
C ARG A 323 12.56 30.59 5.15
N ASN A 324 12.18 30.71 6.43
CA ASN A 324 12.55 31.80 7.34
C ASN A 324 13.83 31.54 8.16
N GLY A 325 14.43 30.35 8.05
CA GLY A 325 15.62 29.94 8.80
C GLY A 325 16.97 30.27 8.14
N GLN A 326 16.97 30.86 6.93
CA GLN A 326 18.20 31.32 6.25
C GLN A 326 18.51 32.81 6.44
N SER A 327 17.85 33.47 7.40
CA SER A 327 18.20 34.82 7.84
C SER A 327 18.58 34.80 9.31
N GLY A 328 19.73 34.21 9.63
CA GLY A 328 20.23 34.16 11.00
C GLY A 328 21.64 33.58 11.10
N SER A 329 22.62 34.45 10.84
CA SER A 329 24.06 34.39 11.18
C SER A 329 24.90 33.21 10.68
#